data_AF-A0AAD4I0G9-F1
#
_entry.id   AF-A0AAD4I0G9-F1
#
_cell.length_a   1.000
_cell.length_b   1.000
_cell.length_c   1.000
_cell.angle_alpha   90.00
_cell.angle_beta   90.00
_cell.angle_gamma   90.00
#
_symmetry.space_group_name_H-M   'P 1'
#
loop_
_entity.id
_entity.type
_entity.pdbx_description
1 polymer ?
#
loop_
_entity_poly.entity_id
_entity_poly.type
_entity_poly.pdbx_seq_one_letter_code
_entity_poly.pdbx_strand_id
1 'polypeptide(L)'
;MSSNPQPRFSDVSDITALGTSLAPLLTTNGGRWTLTADGQGLEREFKFKTFAKTWDFMTAVALQCKLKNHHPEWSNVFNTTFIRWTTHHPRGLSAQDVELAAVCDALARDFGEQQQQQPQQQQQQQPVAQQGGEQQQQQHQQHQHQQQQHQHQQQQHQQQQEEKACGLSGLANRAVGSAGDCCVPKTK
;
A
#
# COMPACT_ATOMS: atom_id res chain seq x y z
N MET A 1 -13.70 0.31 31.58
CA MET A 1 -13.40 1.59 30.91
C MET A 1 -11.92 1.82 31.05
N SER A 2 -11.11 1.46 30.04
CA SER A 2 -9.67 1.73 30.10
C SER A 2 -9.46 3.22 29.84
N SER A 3 -9.27 3.98 30.91
CA SER A 3 -8.85 5.38 30.81
C SER A 3 -7.45 5.43 30.18
N ASN A 4 -7.29 6.25 29.15
CA ASN A 4 -5.98 6.50 28.56
C ASN A 4 -5.05 7.08 29.63
N PRO A 5 -3.83 6.52 29.85
CA PRO A 5 -2.92 7.03 30.86
C PRO A 5 -2.65 8.52 30.65
N GLN A 6 -2.64 9.27 31.75
CA GLN A 6 -2.34 10.71 31.75
C GLN A 6 -0.90 10.92 32.20
N PRO A 7 -0.18 11.88 31.61
CA PRO A 7 1.20 12.13 31.99
C PRO A 7 1.29 12.63 33.44
N ARG A 8 2.22 12.06 34.20
CA ARG A 8 2.53 12.42 35.57
C ARG A 8 3.96 12.92 35.64
N PHE A 9 4.11 14.23 35.74
CA PHE A 9 5.41 14.89 35.70
C PHE A 9 6.17 14.80 37.02
N SER A 10 7.49 14.75 36.94
CA SER A 10 8.42 14.72 38.08
C SER A 10 8.49 16.05 38.83
N ASP A 11 8.37 17.16 38.10
CA ASP A 11 8.32 18.52 38.63
C ASP A 11 7.12 19.28 38.05
N VAL A 12 6.60 20.25 38.81
CA VAL A 12 5.43 21.07 38.50
C VAL A 12 5.77 22.43 37.89
N SER A 13 7.08 22.77 37.82
CA SER A 13 7.53 24.11 37.45
C SER A 13 7.15 24.53 36.02
N ASP A 14 7.10 23.60 35.05
CA ASP A 14 6.70 23.90 33.66
C ASP A 14 5.98 22.74 32.94
N ILE A 15 4.84 22.32 33.51
CA ILE A 15 4.03 21.24 32.94
C ILE A 15 3.42 21.60 31.58
N THR A 16 3.21 22.90 31.31
CA THR A 16 2.56 23.35 30.07
C THR A 16 3.52 23.25 28.89
N ALA A 17 4.75 23.80 28.99
CA ALA A 17 5.73 23.69 27.92
C ALA A 17 6.17 22.23 27.71
N LEU A 18 6.31 21.47 28.80
CA LEU A 18 6.62 20.05 28.72
C LEU A 18 5.49 19.27 28.04
N GLY A 19 4.22 19.58 28.34
CA GLY A 19 3.06 19.01 27.67
C GLY A 19 3.04 19.30 26.16
N THR A 20 3.39 20.53 25.75
CA THR A 20 3.51 20.89 24.33
C THR A 20 4.60 20.08 23.61
N SER A 21 5.73 19.87 24.27
CA SER A 21 6.86 19.10 23.71
C SER A 21 6.59 17.59 23.69
N LEU A 22 5.84 17.10 24.68
CA LEU A 22 5.43 15.70 24.79
C LEU A 22 4.38 15.32 23.74
N ALA A 23 3.39 16.17 23.50
CA ALA A 23 2.26 15.89 22.62
C ALA A 23 2.66 15.25 21.27
N PRO A 24 3.59 15.79 20.46
CA PRO A 24 3.92 15.21 19.16
C PRO A 24 4.60 13.83 19.22
N LEU A 25 5.17 13.44 20.36
CA LEU A 25 5.81 12.12 20.52
C LEU A 25 4.78 11.01 20.71
N LEU A 26 3.61 11.34 21.26
CA LEU A 26 2.60 10.37 21.66
C LEU A 26 1.85 9.77 20.46
N THR A 27 1.55 8.48 20.54
CA THR A 27 0.75 7.76 19.54
C THR A 27 -0.62 8.40 19.28
N THR A 28 -1.22 9.04 20.29
CA THR A 28 -2.51 9.75 20.16
C THR A 28 -2.45 10.94 19.20
N ASN A 29 -1.26 11.49 18.94
CA ASN A 29 -1.04 12.66 18.11
C ASN A 29 -0.19 12.34 16.85
N GLY A 30 -0.11 11.07 16.46
CA GLY A 30 0.66 10.63 15.29
C GLY A 30 2.13 10.34 15.55
N GLY A 31 2.58 10.47 16.80
CA GLY A 31 3.88 9.97 17.24
C GLY A 31 3.89 8.45 17.41
N ARG A 32 4.92 7.93 18.07
CA ARG A 32 5.13 6.47 18.24
C ARG A 32 5.47 6.05 19.67
N TRP A 33 5.54 7.00 20.59
CA TRP A 33 5.75 6.74 22.01
C TRP A 33 4.42 6.54 22.72
N THR A 34 4.39 5.63 23.68
CA THR A 34 3.25 5.43 24.58
C THR A 34 3.63 5.86 25.99
N LEU A 35 2.66 6.42 26.72
CA LEU A 35 2.83 6.63 28.15
C LEU A 35 2.81 5.27 28.85
N THR A 36 3.65 5.12 29.87
CA THR A 36 3.56 4.00 30.81
C THR A 36 2.19 3.99 31.50
N ALA A 37 1.76 2.84 32.02
CA ALA A 37 0.44 2.69 32.63
C ALA A 37 0.20 3.66 33.82
N ASP A 38 1.27 4.03 34.53
CA ASP A 38 1.27 4.98 35.64
C ASP A 38 1.48 6.44 35.21
N GLY A 39 1.73 6.69 33.92
CA GLY A 39 1.96 8.01 33.33
C GLY A 39 3.33 8.63 33.65
N GLN A 40 4.22 7.90 34.32
CA GLN A 40 5.50 8.41 34.84
C GLN A 40 6.66 8.29 33.85
N GLY A 41 6.41 7.77 32.65
CA GLY A 41 7.45 7.56 31.65
C GLY A 41 6.89 7.41 30.24
N LEU A 42 7.81 7.33 29.30
CA LEU A 42 7.56 7.06 27.89
C LEU A 42 8.21 5.75 27.50
N GLU A 43 7.52 4.93 26.73
CA GLU A 43 8.06 3.68 26.23
C GLU A 43 7.78 3.48 24.75
N ARG A 44 8.73 2.81 24.08
CA ARG A 44 8.65 2.51 22.66
C ARG A 44 9.61 1.38 22.26
N GLU A 45 9.21 0.62 21.25
CA GLU A 45 10.07 -0.32 20.54
C GLU A 45 10.62 0.27 19.23
N PHE A 46 11.89 -0.04 18.96
CA PHE A 46 12.62 0.29 17.74
C PHE A 46 13.07 -1.00 17.06
N LYS A 47 12.81 -1.13 15.76
CA LYS A 47 13.18 -2.31 14.98
C LYS A 47 14.06 -1.94 13.80
N PHE A 48 15.16 -2.67 13.61
CA PHE A 48 16.09 -2.45 12.52
C PHE A 48 16.25 -3.71 11.67
N LYS A 49 16.99 -3.61 10.56
CA LYS A 49 17.20 -4.74 9.65
C LYS A 49 18.04 -5.86 10.27
N THR A 50 19.02 -5.51 11.11
CA THR A 50 19.99 -6.46 11.69
C THR A 50 20.36 -6.06 13.11
N PHE A 51 20.89 -7.02 13.89
CA PHE A 51 21.44 -6.76 15.22
C PHE A 51 22.51 -5.66 15.20
N ALA A 52 23.41 -5.68 14.22
CA ALA A 52 24.46 -4.66 14.10
C ALA A 52 23.88 -3.24 13.97
N LYS A 53 22.83 -3.06 13.17
CA LYS A 53 22.15 -1.76 13.03
C LYS A 53 21.44 -1.32 14.30
N THR A 54 20.81 -2.25 15.01
CA THR A 54 20.23 -1.96 16.33
C THR A 54 21.32 -1.52 17.31
N TRP A 55 22.47 -2.19 17.31
CA TRP A 55 23.58 -1.86 18.18
C TRP A 55 24.24 -0.50 17.85
N ASP A 56 24.37 -0.16 16.57
CA ASP A 56 24.83 1.18 16.14
C ASP A 56 23.92 2.28 16.71
N PHE A 57 22.60 2.10 16.59
CA PHE A 57 21.59 2.99 17.16
C PHE A 57 21.72 3.09 18.69
N MET A 58 21.79 1.95 19.39
CA MET A 58 21.95 1.92 20.85
C MET A 58 23.22 2.63 21.31
N THR A 59 24.32 2.49 20.56
CA THR A 59 25.59 3.17 20.84
C THR A 59 25.43 4.68 20.73
N ALA A 60 24.75 5.16 19.69
CA ALA A 60 24.46 6.58 19.54
C ALA A 60 23.57 7.12 20.67
N VAL A 61 22.54 6.37 21.09
CA VAL A 61 21.69 6.71 22.23
C VAL A 61 22.54 6.78 23.52
N ALA A 62 23.41 5.80 23.78
CA ALA A 62 24.28 5.79 24.95
C ALA A 62 25.19 7.02 25.05
N LEU A 63 25.68 7.54 23.91
CA LEU A 63 26.45 8.80 23.89
C LEU A 63 25.58 9.99 24.32
N GLN A 64 24.32 10.04 23.90
CA GLN A 64 23.37 11.09 24.30
C GLN A 64 23.03 10.99 25.79
N CYS A 65 22.85 9.76 26.32
CA CYS A 65 22.67 9.53 27.75
C CYS A 65 23.82 10.12 28.56
N LYS A 66 25.06 9.90 28.11
CA LYS A 66 26.25 10.43 28.76
C LYS A 66 26.29 11.95 28.76
N LEU A 67 25.96 12.59 27.64
CA LEU A 67 25.92 14.05 27.52
C LEU A 67 24.84 14.69 28.40
N LYS A 68 23.70 14.03 28.53
CA LYS A 68 22.55 14.50 29.32
C LYS A 68 22.57 14.04 30.78
N ASN A 69 23.50 13.16 31.14
CA ASN A 69 23.56 12.48 32.43
C ASN A 69 22.21 11.85 32.83
N HIS A 70 21.52 11.24 31.86
CA HIS A 70 20.20 10.65 32.04
C HIS A 70 20.12 9.35 31.25
N HIS A 71 19.63 8.28 31.88
CA HIS A 71 19.78 6.92 31.36
C HIS A 71 18.41 6.24 31.26
N PRO A 72 18.16 5.47 30.19
CA PRO A 72 16.89 4.78 30.01
C PRO A 72 16.90 3.44 30.76
N GLU A 73 15.70 2.89 30.91
CA GLU A 73 15.52 1.46 31.02
C GLU A 73 15.41 0.90 29.60
N TRP A 74 16.17 -0.14 29.26
CA TRP A 74 16.06 -0.75 27.94
C TRP A 74 16.27 -2.26 27.96
N SER A 75 15.77 -2.92 26.92
CA SER A 75 16.08 -4.31 26.60
C SER A 75 16.33 -4.44 25.10
N ASN A 76 17.15 -5.40 24.71
CA ASN A 76 17.47 -5.66 23.31
C ASN A 76 17.32 -7.15 23.02
N VAL A 77 16.59 -7.47 21.95
CA VAL A 77 16.41 -8.82 21.43
C VAL A 77 16.68 -8.80 19.94
N PHE A 78 17.86 -9.29 19.56
CA PHE A 78 18.35 -9.30 18.17
C PHE A 78 18.25 -7.91 17.49
N ASN A 79 17.31 -7.73 16.58
CA ASN A 79 17.15 -6.50 15.79
C ASN A 79 16.10 -5.54 16.37
N THR A 80 15.61 -5.79 17.58
CA THR A 80 14.56 -4.98 18.23
C THR A 80 15.04 -4.53 19.60
N THR A 81 14.96 -3.22 19.86
CA THR A 81 15.27 -2.64 21.16
C THR A 81 14.04 -1.93 21.72
N PHE A 82 13.71 -2.24 22.96
CA PHE A 82 12.71 -1.53 23.75
C PHE A 82 13.41 -0.48 24.60
N ILE A 83 12.88 0.74 24.63
CA ILE A 83 13.40 1.84 25.45
C ILE A 83 12.25 2.42 26.26
N ARG A 84 12.48 2.61 27.56
CA ARG A 84 11.64 3.40 28.46
C ARG A 84 12.47 4.52 29.09
N TRP A 85 11.94 5.73 28.98
CA TRP A 85 12.44 6.93 29.66
C TRP A 85 11.55 7.24 30.85
N THR A 86 12.16 7.39 32.02
CA THR A 86 11.49 7.83 33.25
C THR A 86 12.52 8.45 34.19
N THR A 87 12.08 9.37 35.05
CA THR A 87 12.92 9.99 36.07
C THR A 87 12.61 9.39 37.43
N HIS A 88 13.64 8.84 38.08
CA HIS A 88 13.51 8.16 39.37
C HIS A 88 13.38 9.14 40.55
N HIS A 89 14.01 10.31 40.46
CA HIS A 89 13.96 11.35 41.50
C HIS A 89 14.13 12.78 40.94
N PRO A 90 13.19 13.70 41.27
CA PRO A 90 11.84 13.41 41.76
C PRO A 90 11.12 12.46 40.80
N ARG A 91 10.26 11.59 41.34
CA ARG A 91 9.66 10.51 40.54
C ARG A 91 8.65 11.09 39.54
N GLY A 92 8.78 10.74 38.26
CA GLY A 92 7.81 11.08 37.22
C GLY A 92 8.47 11.30 35.86
N LEU A 93 7.67 11.75 34.89
CA LEU A 93 8.16 12.14 33.57
C LEU A 93 8.84 13.52 33.65
N SER A 94 10.04 13.68 33.10
CA SER A 94 10.79 14.95 33.10
C SER A 94 11.02 15.50 31.70
N ALA A 95 11.56 16.71 31.63
CA ALA A 95 12.03 17.31 30.37
C ALA A 95 13.13 16.47 29.70
N GLN A 96 14.01 15.83 30.48
CA GLN A 96 15.08 15.00 29.94
C GLN A 96 14.53 13.73 29.28
N ASP A 97 13.47 13.15 29.84
CA ASP A 97 12.77 12.00 29.26
C ASP A 97 12.20 12.34 27.88
N VAL A 98 11.52 13.48 27.78
CA VAL A 98 10.91 13.97 26.53
C VAL A 98 11.98 14.33 25.49
N GLU A 99 13.04 15.02 25.92
CA GLU A 99 14.15 15.39 25.03
C GLU A 99 14.85 14.15 24.46
N LEU A 100 15.21 13.19 25.30
CA LEU A 100 15.91 11.97 24.85
C LEU A 100 15.01 11.05 24.02
N ALA A 101 13.70 11.02 24.29
CA ALA A 101 12.74 10.34 23.42
C ALA A 101 12.71 10.95 22.01
N ALA A 102 12.70 12.29 21.88
CA ALA A 102 12.77 12.97 20.60
C ALA A 102 14.12 12.73 19.88
N VAL A 103 15.23 12.70 20.63
CA VAL A 103 16.55 12.35 20.09
C VAL A 103 16.58 10.91 19.57
N CYS A 104 15.97 9.97 20.28
CA CYS A 104 15.84 8.59 19.80
C CYS A 104 15.08 8.52 18.46
N ASP A 105 14.04 9.33 18.26
CA ASP A 105 13.30 9.38 16.99
C ASP A 105 14.15 9.87 15.83
N ALA A 106 14.95 10.92 16.06
CA ALA A 106 15.89 11.42 15.06
C ALA A 106 16.96 10.37 14.71
N LEU A 107 17.60 9.79 15.74
CA LEU A 107 18.61 8.74 15.55
C LEU A 107 18.02 7.52 14.85
N ALA A 108 16.84 7.05 15.24
CA ALA A 108 16.19 5.90 14.62
C ALA A 108 15.97 6.12 13.11
N ARG A 109 15.56 7.33 12.72
CA ARG A 109 15.41 7.71 11.32
C ARG A 109 16.75 7.67 10.58
N ASP A 110 17.81 8.20 11.18
CA ASP A 110 19.15 8.25 10.59
C ASP A 110 19.79 6.86 10.45
N PHE A 111 19.50 5.95 11.38
CA PHE A 111 19.96 4.55 11.34
C PHE A 111 19.07 3.62 10.49
N GLY A 112 18.00 4.13 9.89
CA GLY A 112 17.14 3.36 8.98
C GLY A 112 16.23 2.37 9.70
N GLU A 113 15.59 2.81 10.79
CA GLU A 113 14.55 2.06 11.49
C GLU A 113 13.50 1.53 10.49
N GLN A 114 13.14 0.26 10.64
CA GLN A 114 12.06 -0.36 9.90
C GLN A 114 10.74 0.13 10.48
N GLN A 115 9.96 0.86 9.69
CA GLN A 115 8.59 1.15 10.04
C GLN A 115 7.86 -0.19 10.15
N GLN A 116 7.37 -0.53 11.34
CA GLN A 116 6.43 -1.63 11.47
C GLN A 116 5.26 -1.26 10.55
N GLN A 117 5.12 -1.98 9.44
CA GLN A 117 3.81 -2.08 8.81
C GLN A 117 2.89 -2.54 9.94
N GLN A 118 1.89 -1.72 10.30
CA GLN A 118 0.75 -2.23 11.05
C GLN A 118 0.44 -3.59 10.44
N PRO A 119 0.22 -4.65 11.23
CA PRO A 119 -0.13 -5.93 10.65
C PRO A 119 -1.24 -5.60 9.67
N GLN A 120 -0.93 -5.72 8.37
CA GLN A 120 -1.95 -6.00 7.40
C GLN A 120 -2.63 -7.15 8.10
N GLN A 121 -3.89 -6.94 8.53
CA GLN A 121 -4.77 -8.05 8.75
C GLN A 121 -4.43 -8.93 7.56
N GLN A 122 -3.78 -10.06 7.83
CA GLN A 122 -3.78 -11.13 6.87
C GLN A 122 -5.27 -11.28 6.67
N GLN A 123 -5.76 -10.70 5.57
CA GLN A 123 -6.93 -11.19 4.91
C GLN A 123 -6.55 -12.65 4.81
N GLN A 124 -7.07 -13.43 5.76
CA GLN A 124 -7.22 -14.84 5.60
C GLN A 124 -7.75 -14.90 4.18
N GLN A 125 -6.91 -15.40 3.29
CA GLN A 125 -7.37 -15.87 2.01
C GLN A 125 -8.38 -16.93 2.42
N GLN A 126 -9.63 -16.49 2.55
CA GLN A 126 -10.76 -17.37 2.45
C GLN A 126 -10.48 -18.17 1.17
N PRO A 127 -10.60 -19.50 1.19
CA PRO A 127 -10.76 -20.17 -0.08
C PRO A 127 -12.03 -19.57 -0.69
N VAL A 128 -11.88 -18.67 -1.67
CA VAL A 128 -12.95 -18.25 -2.56
C VAL A 128 -13.24 -19.45 -3.46
N ALA A 129 -13.83 -20.48 -2.86
CA ALA A 129 -14.64 -21.42 -3.59
C ALA A 129 -15.99 -20.73 -3.80
N GLN A 130 -16.42 -20.68 -5.06
CA GLN A 130 -17.79 -20.41 -5.51
C GLN A 130 -18.24 -18.94 -5.63
N GLN A 131 -17.57 -18.08 -6.41
CA GLN A 131 -18.25 -16.95 -7.10
C GLN A 131 -17.65 -16.62 -8.49
N GLY A 132 -17.11 -17.63 -9.21
CA GLY A 132 -16.51 -17.44 -10.54
C GLY A 132 -17.30 -18.07 -11.71
N GLY A 133 -18.34 -18.86 -11.43
CA GLY A 133 -19.04 -19.64 -12.47
C GLY A 133 -20.01 -18.82 -13.31
N GLU A 134 -20.75 -17.88 -12.70
CA GLU A 134 -21.88 -17.24 -13.38
C GLU A 134 -21.45 -16.15 -14.38
N GLN A 135 -20.40 -15.38 -14.09
CA GLN A 135 -19.92 -14.33 -15.00
C GLN A 135 -19.20 -14.91 -16.23
N GLN A 136 -18.44 -15.99 -16.09
CA GLN A 136 -17.85 -16.67 -17.25
C GLN A 136 -18.92 -17.36 -18.12
N GLN A 137 -19.97 -17.90 -17.50
CA GLN A 137 -21.06 -18.53 -18.25
C GLN A 137 -21.91 -17.48 -19.00
N GLN A 138 -22.16 -16.30 -18.41
CA GLN A 138 -22.83 -15.19 -19.12
C GLN A 138 -22.00 -14.63 -20.27
N GLN A 139 -20.68 -14.44 -20.09
CA GLN A 139 -19.82 -13.98 -21.18
C GLN A 139 -19.74 -15.01 -22.32
N HIS A 140 -19.68 -16.30 -21.99
CA HIS A 140 -19.69 -17.36 -22.99
C HIS A 140 -21.03 -17.44 -23.74
N GLN A 141 -22.16 -17.30 -23.04
CA GLN A 141 -23.49 -17.25 -23.67
C GLN A 141 -23.66 -16.00 -24.56
N GLN A 142 -23.19 -14.83 -24.12
CA GLN A 142 -23.22 -13.61 -24.95
C GLN A 142 -22.36 -13.75 -26.20
N HIS A 143 -21.17 -14.35 -26.10
CA HIS A 143 -20.31 -14.56 -27.25
C HIS A 143 -20.89 -15.59 -28.23
N GLN A 144 -21.48 -16.68 -27.74
CA GLN A 144 -22.19 -17.65 -28.58
C GLN A 144 -23.40 -17.01 -29.28
N HIS A 145 -24.16 -16.15 -28.58
CA HIS A 145 -25.29 -15.47 -29.17
C HIS A 145 -24.86 -14.49 -30.29
N GLN A 146 -23.78 -13.73 -30.08
CA GLN A 146 -23.21 -12.85 -31.12
C GLN A 146 -22.72 -13.64 -32.34
N GLN A 147 -22.08 -14.80 -32.14
CA GLN A 147 -21.66 -15.67 -33.24
C GLN A 147 -22.85 -16.21 -34.04
N GLN A 148 -23.93 -16.63 -33.37
CA GLN A 148 -25.15 -17.11 -34.04
C GLN A 148 -25.84 -15.99 -34.84
N GLN A 149 -25.93 -14.78 -34.29
CA GLN A 149 -26.48 -13.62 -35.01
C GLN A 149 -25.65 -13.30 -36.26
N HIS A 150 -24.31 -13.37 -36.16
CA HIS A 150 -23.43 -13.11 -37.30
C HIS A 150 -23.56 -14.19 -38.39
N GLN A 151 -23.63 -15.46 -38.01
CA GLN A 151 -23.89 -16.56 -38.96
C GLN A 151 -25.25 -16.40 -39.65
N HIS A 152 -26.29 -15.99 -38.91
CA HIS A 152 -27.60 -15.75 -39.49
C HIS A 152 -27.59 -14.59 -40.50
N GLN A 153 -26.90 -13.48 -40.18
CA GLN A 153 -26.74 -12.37 -41.13
C GLN A 153 -25.98 -12.79 -42.40
N GLN A 154 -24.93 -13.61 -42.26
CA GLN A 154 -24.21 -14.14 -43.42
C GLN A 154 -25.10 -15.04 -44.29
N GLN A 155 -25.92 -15.90 -43.70
CA GLN A 155 -26.86 -16.76 -44.44
C GLN A 155 -27.94 -15.94 -45.14
N GLN A 156 -28.50 -14.91 -44.49
CA GLN A 156 -29.45 -14.01 -45.14
C GLN A 156 -28.79 -13.24 -46.30
N HIS A 157 -27.54 -12.81 -46.13
CA HIS A 157 -26.81 -12.14 -47.21
C HIS A 157 -26.52 -13.09 -48.38
N GLN A 158 -26.16 -14.34 -48.09
CA GLN A 158 -25.97 -15.39 -49.11
C GLN A 158 -27.28 -15.67 -49.86
N GLN A 159 -28.41 -15.81 -49.16
CA GLN A 159 -29.73 -15.99 -49.78
C GLN A 159 -30.12 -14.78 -50.64
N GLN A 160 -29.88 -13.56 -50.20
CA GLN A 160 -30.12 -12.36 -51.03
C GLN A 160 -29.21 -12.30 -52.26
N GLN A 161 -27.97 -12.79 -52.15
CA GLN A 161 -27.07 -12.90 -53.30
C GLN A 161 -27.51 -14.00 -54.27
N GLU A 162 -28.01 -15.13 -53.76
CA GLU A 162 -28.56 -16.24 -54.56
C GLU A 162 -29.88 -15.85 -55.24
N GLU A 163 -30.78 -15.14 -54.57
CA GLU A 163 -32.00 -14.57 -55.16
C GLU A 163 -31.66 -13.53 -56.24
N LYS A 164 -30.66 -12.68 -56.02
CA LYS A 164 -30.14 -11.76 -57.05
C LYS A 164 -29.48 -12.48 -58.22
N ALA A 165 -28.76 -13.57 -57.97
CA ALA A 165 -28.14 -14.39 -59.02
C ALA A 165 -29.19 -15.14 -59.86
N CYS A 166 -30.27 -15.63 -59.24
CA CYS A 166 -31.42 -16.22 -59.94
C CYS A 166 -32.20 -15.16 -60.74
N GLY A 167 -32.27 -13.91 -60.27
CA GLY A 167 -32.82 -12.79 -61.03
C GLY A 167 -32.00 -12.38 -62.26
N LEU A 168 -30.68 -12.63 -62.25
CA LEU A 168 -29.75 -12.27 -63.34
C LEU A 168 -29.55 -13.39 -64.38
N SER A 169 -29.77 -14.66 -64.04
CA SER A 169 -29.82 -15.74 -65.03
C SER A 169 -31.05 -15.64 -65.96
N GLY A 170 -32.06 -14.86 -65.58
CA GLY A 170 -33.16 -14.44 -66.46
C GLY A 170 -32.80 -13.34 -67.49
N LEU A 171 -31.62 -12.72 -67.39
CA LEU A 171 -31.19 -11.60 -68.25
C LEU A 171 -30.02 -11.94 -69.20
N ALA A 172 -29.38 -13.10 -69.04
CA ALA A 172 -28.24 -13.56 -69.84
C ALA A 172 -28.60 -14.09 -71.26
N ASN A 173 -29.69 -13.59 -71.86
CA ASN A 173 -30.12 -13.98 -73.22
C ASN A 173 -30.22 -12.79 -74.19
N ARG A 174 -29.53 -11.68 -73.91
CA ARG A 174 -29.53 -10.51 -74.80
C ARG A 174 -28.14 -9.89 -74.96
N ALA A 175 -27.74 -9.78 -76.22
CA ALA A 175 -26.65 -8.97 -76.78
C ALA A 175 -25.25 -9.62 -76.89
N VAL A 176 -25.08 -10.38 -77.98
CA VAL A 176 -23.80 -10.51 -78.69
C VAL A 176 -23.66 -9.35 -79.68
N GLY A 177 -22.51 -8.66 -79.71
CA GLY A 177 -22.05 -7.95 -80.90
C GLY A 177 -21.28 -6.64 -80.69
N SER A 178 -20.18 -6.51 -81.44
CA SER A 178 -19.40 -5.28 -81.81
C SER A 178 -18.22 -4.95 -80.88
N ALA A 179 -16.97 -5.30 -81.23
CA ALA A 179 -16.02 -4.56 -82.10
C ALA A 179 -15.52 -3.25 -81.45
N GLY A 180 -14.23 -2.89 -81.43
CA GLY A 180 -13.03 -3.47 -82.01
C GLY A 180 -11.76 -2.64 -81.68
N ASP A 181 -10.67 -3.10 -82.27
CA ASP A 181 -9.37 -2.50 -82.57
C ASP A 181 -8.38 -2.01 -81.48
N CYS A 182 -7.20 -2.64 -81.54
CA CYS A 182 -6.01 -2.43 -80.73
C CYS A 182 -4.95 -1.69 -81.57
N CYS A 183 -4.42 -0.58 -81.07
CA CYS A 183 -3.23 0.06 -81.63
C CYS A 183 -1.92 -0.54 -81.09
N VAL A 184 -0.99 -0.79 -82.01
CA VAL A 184 0.39 -1.29 -81.83
C VAL A 184 1.36 -0.11 -81.61
N PRO A 185 2.41 -0.22 -80.78
CA PRO A 185 3.56 0.68 -80.84
C PRO A 185 4.77 0.08 -81.60
N LYS A 186 5.42 0.93 -82.40
CA LYS A 186 6.62 0.67 -83.21
C LYS A 186 7.91 0.61 -82.37
N THR A 187 8.90 -0.10 -82.91
CA THR A 187 10.27 -0.28 -82.43
C THR A 187 11.26 0.77 -82.93
N LYS A 188 12.35 0.89 -82.13
CA LYS A 188 13.64 1.59 -82.28
C LYS A 188 13.72 3.05 -81.86
#